data_AF-Q95WP4-F1
#
_entry.id   AF-Q95WP4-F1
#
_cell.length_a   1.000
_cell.length_b   1.000
_cell.length_c   1.000
_cell.angle_alpha   90.00
_cell.angle_beta   90.00
_cell.angle_gamma   90.00
#
_symmetry.space_group_name_H-M   'P 1'
#
loop_
_entity.id
_entity.type
_entity.pdbx_description
1 polymer ?
#
loop_
_entity_poly.entity_id
_entity_poly.type
_entity_poly.pdbx_seq_one_letter_code
_entity_poly.pdbx_strand_id
1 'polypeptide(L)'
;DMESNGKYVTRSGRQVEYSTGPVVWGEPGTNGQHAFYQLIHQGTQLIPADFIAPAVSHNPIADNLHHKLLLANFLAQTEALMMGKTEAEAKAELEKANMPEDQLKRILPHKVFLGNRPTNSIVVEKVSPFTLGAMIVMYEHKIFTQGVIWDINSY
;
A
#
# COMPACT_ATOMS: atom_id res chain seq x y z
N ASP A 1 -0.09 15.00 8.78
CA ASP A 1 -1.34 14.24 8.54
C ASP A 1 -2.08 14.03 9.85
N MET A 2 -1.67 13.07 10.68
CA MET A 2 -2.35 12.72 11.94
C MET A 2 -2.48 13.90 12.93
N GLU A 3 -1.41 14.64 13.20
CA GLU A 3 -1.47 15.82 14.09
C GLU A 3 -2.36 16.94 13.51
N SER A 4 -2.32 17.12 12.19
CA SER A 4 -3.08 18.14 11.48
C SER A 4 -4.57 17.82 11.48
N ASN A 5 -4.95 16.64 11.00
CA ASN A 5 -6.33 16.26 10.71
C ASN A 5 -6.95 15.30 11.73
N GLY A 6 -6.21 14.85 12.75
CA GLY A 6 -6.71 14.10 13.90
C GLY A 6 -7.50 14.99 14.85
N LYS A 7 -8.58 15.59 14.34
CA LYS A 7 -9.40 16.60 15.02
C LYS A 7 -10.85 16.13 15.04
N TYR A 8 -11.59 16.51 16.08
CA TYR A 8 -12.98 16.10 16.29
C TYR A 8 -13.97 17.28 16.36
N VAL A 9 -13.48 18.52 16.21
CA VAL A 9 -14.28 19.75 16.27
C VAL A 9 -14.12 20.53 14.98
N THR A 10 -15.24 20.95 14.41
CA THR A 10 -15.32 21.80 13.20
C THR A 10 -14.92 23.24 13.49
N ARG A 11 -14.71 24.04 12.44
CA ARG A 11 -14.45 25.49 12.55
C ARG A 11 -15.59 26.26 13.22
N SER A 12 -16.81 25.73 13.16
CA SER A 12 -17.98 26.26 13.86
C SER A 12 -18.02 25.96 15.37
N GLY A 13 -17.07 25.17 15.90
CA GLY A 13 -17.04 24.75 17.30
C GLY A 13 -17.91 23.52 17.63
N ARG A 14 -18.57 22.92 16.63
CA ARG A 14 -19.38 21.71 16.80
C ARG A 14 -18.53 20.45 16.64
N GLN A 15 -18.84 19.40 17.40
CA GLN A 15 -18.23 18.08 17.22
C GLN A 15 -18.67 17.44 15.90
N VAL A 16 -17.78 16.65 15.29
CA VAL A 16 -18.05 15.90 14.05
C VAL A 16 -18.78 14.58 14.32
N GLU A 17 -19.64 14.16 13.38
CA GLU A 17 -20.31 12.84 13.39
C GLU A 17 -19.76 11.89 12.31
N TYR A 18 -18.60 12.24 11.73
CA TYR A 18 -17.90 11.50 10.68
C TYR A 18 -16.43 11.31 11.04
N SER A 19 -15.75 10.39 10.35
CA SER A 19 -14.32 10.17 10.51
C SER A 19 -13.50 11.30 9.86
N THR A 20 -12.42 11.71 10.52
CA THR A 20 -11.45 12.71 10.03
C THR A 20 -10.09 12.04 9.72
N GLY A 21 -8.98 12.59 10.20
CA GLY A 21 -7.63 12.14 9.85
C GLY A 21 -7.41 10.63 10.11
N PRO A 22 -6.84 9.88 9.15
CA PRO A 22 -6.55 8.46 9.32
C PRO A 22 -5.29 8.26 10.18
N VAL A 23 -5.11 7.04 10.69
CA VAL A 23 -3.80 6.60 11.20
C VAL A 23 -2.88 6.35 10.02
N VAL A 24 -1.72 7.03 10.00
CA VAL A 24 -0.70 6.88 8.95
C VAL A 24 0.45 6.03 9.49
N TRP A 25 0.87 5.03 8.72
CA TRP A 25 1.93 4.10 9.06
C TRP A 25 2.55 3.50 7.79
N GLY A 26 3.75 2.93 7.89
CA GLY A 26 4.45 2.29 6.78
C GLY A 26 5.94 2.07 7.04
N GLU A 27 6.58 1.33 6.13
CA GLU A 27 8.03 1.05 6.10
C GLU A 27 8.51 0.99 4.63
N PRO A 28 9.79 1.28 4.33
CA PRO A 28 10.32 1.11 2.98
C PRO A 28 10.20 -0.32 2.46
N GLY A 29 9.92 -0.45 1.16
CA GLY A 29 10.02 -1.72 0.46
C GLY A 29 11.47 -2.14 0.24
N THR A 30 11.81 -3.44 0.22
CA THR A 30 10.92 -4.60 0.37
C THR A 30 10.75 -5.06 1.83
N ASN A 31 11.35 -4.35 2.80
CA ASN A 31 11.31 -4.76 4.22
C ASN A 31 9.89 -4.93 4.75
N GLY A 32 8.98 -3.99 4.44
CA GLY A 32 7.57 -4.08 4.83
C GLY A 32 6.86 -5.34 4.30
N GLN A 33 7.31 -5.89 3.16
CA GLN A 33 6.73 -7.09 2.56
C GLN A 33 6.90 -8.32 3.44
N HIS A 34 7.96 -8.35 4.25
CA HIS A 34 8.26 -9.44 5.17
C HIS A 34 7.80 -9.16 6.61
N ALA A 35 7.13 -8.03 6.85
CA ALA A 35 6.65 -7.63 8.18
C ALA A 35 5.12 -7.68 8.28
N PHE A 36 4.42 -6.89 7.48
CA PHE A 36 2.98 -6.63 7.67
C PHE A 36 2.13 -6.79 6.41
N TYR A 37 2.73 -7.06 5.24
CA TYR A 37 1.97 -7.23 4.00
C TYR A 37 1.04 -8.45 4.03
N GLN A 38 1.34 -9.45 4.87
CA GLN A 38 0.42 -10.56 5.15
C GLN A 38 -0.94 -10.05 5.64
N LEU A 39 -0.94 -9.06 6.56
CA LEU A 39 -2.16 -8.43 7.06
C LEU A 39 -2.84 -7.62 5.95
N ILE A 40 -2.08 -6.90 5.13
CA ILE A 40 -2.64 -6.13 4.01
C ILE A 40 -3.33 -7.06 3.01
N HIS A 41 -2.75 -8.22 2.69
CA HIS A 41 -3.26 -9.15 1.68
C HIS A 41 -4.44 -10.03 2.16
N GLN A 42 -4.33 -10.60 3.36
CA GLN A 42 -5.29 -11.61 3.85
C GLN A 42 -5.95 -11.23 5.17
N GLY A 43 -5.63 -10.07 5.75
CA GLY A 43 -6.33 -9.53 6.91
C GLY A 43 -7.74 -9.04 6.57
N THR A 44 -8.50 -8.73 7.61
CA THR A 44 -9.92 -8.33 7.50
C THR A 44 -10.13 -6.83 7.32
N GLN A 45 -9.08 -6.02 7.49
CA GLN A 45 -9.17 -4.57 7.31
C GLN A 45 -8.84 -4.18 5.87
N LEU A 46 -9.60 -3.22 5.35
CA LEU A 46 -9.27 -2.55 4.10
C LEU A 46 -8.27 -1.42 4.39
N ILE A 47 -7.08 -1.51 3.83
CA ILE A 47 -5.99 -0.56 4.05
C ILE A 47 -5.59 0.00 2.68
N PRO A 48 -6.02 1.23 2.33
CA PRO A 48 -5.49 1.93 1.17
C PRO A 48 -3.99 2.16 1.34
N ALA A 49 -3.21 1.92 0.29
CA ALA A 49 -1.76 2.07 0.35
C ALA A 49 -1.21 2.88 -0.83
N ASP A 50 -0.38 3.87 -0.52
CA ASP A 50 0.39 4.61 -1.53
C ASP A 50 1.76 3.92 -1.68
N PHE A 51 2.01 3.35 -2.86
CA PHE A 51 3.29 2.79 -3.25
C PHE A 51 4.07 3.87 -4.00
N ILE A 52 5.29 4.16 -3.54
CA ILE A 52 6.15 5.20 -4.13
C ILE A 52 7.49 4.60 -4.56
N ALA A 53 7.91 4.82 -5.80
CA ALA A 53 9.21 4.37 -6.30
C ALA A 53 9.84 5.33 -7.33
N PRO A 54 11.17 5.55 -7.30
CA PRO A 54 11.88 6.14 -8.42
C PRO A 54 12.11 5.12 -9.54
N ALA A 55 12.03 5.54 -10.79
CA ALA A 55 12.38 4.73 -11.96
C ALA A 55 13.90 4.55 -12.15
N VAL A 56 14.70 5.48 -11.60
CA VAL A 56 16.15 5.51 -11.70
C VAL A 56 16.78 5.49 -10.30
N SER A 57 17.64 4.50 -10.06
CA SER A 57 18.43 4.39 -8.84
C SER A 57 19.60 5.38 -8.82
N HIS A 58 19.97 5.85 -7.62
CA HIS A 58 21.28 6.49 -7.40
C HIS A 58 22.43 5.49 -7.35
N ASN A 59 22.13 4.20 -7.15
CA ASN A 59 23.09 3.13 -6.97
C ASN A 59 22.80 1.98 -7.95
N PRO A 60 23.17 2.11 -9.24
CA PRO A 60 22.94 1.09 -10.26
C PRO A 60 23.95 -0.07 -10.16
N ILE A 61 24.11 -0.63 -8.96
CA ILE A 61 25.02 -1.74 -8.70
C ILE A 61 24.56 -3.03 -9.38
N ALA A 62 25.51 -3.90 -9.72
CA ALA A 62 25.28 -5.17 -10.42
C ALA A 62 24.42 -4.99 -11.70
N ASP A 63 24.83 -4.06 -12.57
CA ASP A 63 24.09 -3.72 -13.82
C ASP A 63 22.61 -3.39 -13.56
N ASN A 64 22.38 -2.61 -12.50
CA ASN A 64 21.07 -2.17 -12.03
C ASN A 64 20.12 -3.33 -11.62
N LEU A 65 20.62 -4.56 -11.42
CA LEU A 65 19.82 -5.73 -11.07
C LEU A 65 18.98 -5.51 -9.80
N HIS A 66 19.58 -4.92 -8.76
CA HIS A 66 18.88 -4.64 -7.51
C HIS A 66 17.67 -3.73 -7.72
N HIS A 67 17.81 -2.70 -8.55
CA HIS A 67 16.71 -1.79 -8.83
C HIS A 67 15.63 -2.42 -9.70
N LYS A 68 16.02 -3.25 -10.68
CA LYS A 68 15.07 -4.05 -11.47
C LYS A 68 14.22 -4.96 -10.58
N LEU A 69 14.85 -5.66 -9.62
CA LEU A 69 14.14 -6.51 -8.66
C LEU A 69 13.25 -5.71 -7.70
N LEU A 70 13.70 -4.54 -7.24
CA LEU A 70 12.88 -3.64 -6.43
C LEU A 70 11.62 -3.20 -7.18
N LEU A 71 11.75 -2.75 -8.43
CA LEU A 71 10.63 -2.31 -9.26
C LEU A 71 9.70 -3.47 -9.64
N ALA A 72 10.24 -4.66 -9.90
CA ALA A 72 9.43 -5.86 -10.10
C ALA A 72 8.55 -6.16 -8.88
N ASN A 73 9.11 -6.06 -7.67
CA ASN A 73 8.34 -6.23 -6.44
C ASN A 73 7.32 -5.09 -6.23
N PHE A 74 7.67 -3.84 -6.52
CA PHE A 74 6.74 -2.71 -6.47
C PHE A 74 5.48 -2.96 -7.31
N LEU A 75 5.67 -3.34 -8.58
CA LEU A 75 4.56 -3.59 -9.52
C LEU A 75 3.77 -4.84 -9.12
N ALA A 76 4.46 -5.93 -8.80
CA ALA A 76 3.83 -7.20 -8.44
C ALA A 76 2.97 -7.10 -7.18
N GLN A 77 3.37 -6.27 -6.20
CA GLN A 77 2.57 -6.10 -4.98
C GLN A 77 1.25 -5.39 -5.24
N THR A 78 1.26 -4.31 -6.03
CA THR A 78 0.03 -3.58 -6.37
C THR A 78 -0.89 -4.42 -7.27
N GLU A 79 -0.31 -5.21 -8.19
CA GLU A 79 -1.06 -6.16 -9.00
C GLU A 79 -1.70 -7.27 -8.15
N ALA A 80 -0.93 -7.89 -7.24
CA ALA A 80 -1.45 -8.93 -6.35
C ALA A 80 -2.57 -8.42 -5.43
N LEU A 81 -2.46 -7.17 -4.94
CA LEU A 81 -3.52 -6.54 -4.14
C LEU A 81 -4.80 -6.28 -4.95
N MET A 82 -4.66 -5.96 -6.23
CA MET A 82 -5.80 -5.78 -7.14
C MET A 82 -6.44 -7.12 -7.53
N MET A 83 -5.65 -8.06 -8.04
CA MET A 83 -6.15 -9.29 -8.67
C MET A 83 -6.48 -10.39 -7.66
N GLY A 84 -5.71 -10.51 -6.60
CA GLY A 84 -5.79 -11.66 -5.71
C GLY A 84 -5.39 -12.97 -6.39
N LYS A 85 -5.94 -14.07 -5.89
CA LYS A 85 -5.76 -15.43 -6.39
C LYS A 85 -6.99 -16.24 -6.01
N THR A 86 -7.72 -16.70 -7.00
CA THR A 86 -8.96 -17.47 -6.82
C THR A 86 -8.68 -18.87 -6.29
N GLU A 87 -9.72 -19.53 -5.77
CA GLU A 87 -9.64 -20.92 -5.34
C GLU A 87 -9.23 -21.86 -6.48
N ALA A 88 -9.73 -21.65 -7.70
CA ALA A 88 -9.38 -22.47 -8.85
C ALA A 88 -7.88 -22.35 -9.21
N GLU A 89 -7.34 -21.13 -9.21
CA GLU A 89 -5.91 -20.89 -9.47
C GLU A 89 -5.03 -21.49 -8.37
N ALA A 90 -5.38 -21.26 -7.10
CA ALA A 90 -4.66 -21.83 -5.96
C ALA A 90 -4.69 -23.37 -5.98
N LYS A 91 -5.83 -23.98 -6.34
CA LYS A 91 -5.97 -25.43 -6.48
C LYS A 91 -5.07 -25.96 -7.59
N ALA A 92 -5.09 -25.34 -8.78
CA ALA A 92 -4.26 -25.74 -9.90
C ALA A 92 -2.75 -25.68 -9.56
N GLU A 93 -2.31 -24.66 -8.81
CA GLU A 93 -0.93 -24.56 -8.33
C GLU A 93 -0.56 -25.70 -7.36
N LEU A 94 -1.44 -26.02 -6.41
CA LEU A 94 -1.22 -27.09 -5.42
C LEU A 94 -1.21 -28.48 -6.06
N GLU A 95 -2.07 -28.73 -7.04
CA GLU A 95 -2.10 -29.98 -7.81
C GLU A 95 -0.81 -30.13 -8.64
N LYS A 96 -0.35 -29.05 -9.29
CA LYS A 96 0.92 -29.04 -10.05
C LYS A 96 2.14 -29.29 -9.15
N ALA A 97 2.06 -28.95 -7.87
CA ALA A 97 3.07 -29.24 -6.87
C ALA A 97 3.03 -30.70 -6.35
N ASN A 98 2.18 -31.56 -6.90
CA ASN A 98 1.96 -32.95 -6.50
C ASN A 98 1.59 -33.11 -5.01
N MET A 99 0.78 -32.19 -4.47
CA MET A 99 0.33 -32.26 -3.08
C MET A 99 -0.74 -33.35 -2.89
N PRO A 100 -0.67 -34.18 -1.83
CA PRO A 100 -1.72 -35.15 -1.50
C PRO A 100 -3.10 -34.50 -1.35
N GLU A 101 -4.16 -35.18 -1.77
CA GLU A 101 -5.52 -34.61 -1.84
C GLU A 101 -6.05 -34.15 -0.47
N ASP A 102 -5.75 -34.90 0.59
CA ASP A 102 -6.13 -34.58 1.96
C ASP A 102 -5.42 -33.32 2.47
N GLN A 103 -4.15 -33.15 2.12
CA GLN A 103 -3.38 -31.95 2.46
C GLN A 103 -3.82 -30.75 1.61
N LEU A 104 -4.09 -30.96 0.33
CA LEU A 104 -4.58 -29.94 -0.59
C LEU A 104 -5.88 -29.33 -0.09
N LYS A 105 -6.88 -30.17 0.26
CA LYS A 105 -8.17 -29.70 0.79
C LYS A 105 -8.02 -28.84 2.05
N ARG A 106 -7.03 -29.14 2.89
CA ARG A 106 -6.76 -28.38 4.12
C ARG A 106 -6.07 -27.05 3.84
N ILE A 107 -5.12 -27.01 2.90
CA ILE A 107 -4.29 -25.82 2.64
C ILE A 107 -4.98 -24.83 1.68
N LEU A 108 -5.82 -25.33 0.77
CA LEU A 108 -6.43 -24.53 -0.30
C LEU A 108 -7.09 -23.22 0.20
N PRO A 109 -7.94 -23.22 1.25
CA PRO A 109 -8.58 -21.99 1.71
C PRO A 109 -7.58 -20.91 2.18
N HIS A 110 -6.41 -21.33 2.68
CA HIS A 110 -5.36 -20.42 3.15
C HIS A 110 -4.50 -19.84 2.01
N LYS A 111 -4.61 -20.39 0.80
CA LYS A 111 -3.88 -19.95 -0.40
C LYS A 111 -4.71 -19.03 -1.30
N VAL A 112 -5.97 -18.79 -0.96
CA VAL A 112 -6.84 -17.83 -1.65
C VAL A 112 -6.50 -16.41 -1.21
N PHE A 113 -6.41 -15.50 -2.18
CA PHE A 113 -6.25 -14.06 -1.97
C PHE A 113 -7.45 -13.37 -2.60
N LEU A 114 -8.20 -12.60 -1.80
CA LEU A 114 -9.46 -12.01 -2.28
C LEU A 114 -9.25 -10.89 -3.32
N GLY A 115 -8.05 -10.30 -3.37
CA GLY A 115 -7.78 -9.14 -4.22
C GLY A 115 -8.67 -7.95 -3.84
N ASN A 116 -8.97 -7.09 -4.82
CA ASN A 116 -9.82 -5.91 -4.67
C ASN A 116 -9.40 -4.98 -3.52
N ARG A 117 -8.09 -4.82 -3.31
CA ARG A 117 -7.49 -3.94 -2.31
C ARG A 117 -6.84 -2.74 -3.01
N PRO A 118 -7.29 -1.50 -2.71
CA PRO A 118 -6.91 -0.34 -3.49
C PRO A 118 -5.48 0.11 -3.15
N THR A 119 -4.75 0.50 -4.20
CA THR A 119 -3.44 1.13 -4.08
C THR A 119 -3.32 2.31 -5.04
N ASN A 120 -2.52 3.32 -4.68
CA ASN A 120 -1.99 4.29 -5.63
C ASN A 120 -0.54 3.92 -5.93
N SER A 121 -0.13 3.99 -7.20
CA SER A 121 1.27 3.86 -7.60
C SER A 121 1.80 5.22 -8.06
N ILE A 122 2.70 5.81 -7.27
CA ILE A 122 3.32 7.10 -7.54
C ILE A 122 4.76 6.83 -7.98
N VAL A 123 5.03 7.03 -9.27
CA VAL A 123 6.36 6.83 -9.85
C VAL A 123 6.96 8.19 -10.19
N VAL A 124 8.18 8.42 -9.70
CA VAL A 124 9.00 9.59 -10.07
C VAL A 124 10.19 9.11 -10.90
N GLU A 125 10.80 9.97 -11.71
CA GLU A 125 11.96 9.56 -12.51
C GLU A 125 13.14 9.18 -11.60
N LYS A 126 13.53 10.07 -10.68
CA LYS A 126 14.63 9.88 -9.73
C LYS A 126 14.36 10.71 -8.49
N VAL A 127 14.73 10.23 -7.29
CA VAL A 127 14.61 11.03 -6.06
C VAL A 127 15.73 12.06 -5.98
N SER A 128 15.53 13.22 -6.57
CA SER A 128 16.35 14.42 -6.43
C SER A 128 15.81 15.34 -5.32
N PRO A 129 16.56 16.37 -4.88
CA PRO A 129 16.04 17.38 -3.97
C PRO A 129 14.74 18.03 -4.47
N PHE A 130 14.66 18.31 -5.77
CA PHE A 130 13.47 18.89 -6.41
C PHE A 130 12.26 17.96 -6.30
N THR A 131 12.39 16.70 -6.75
CA THR A 131 11.28 15.73 -6.72
C THR A 131 10.87 15.37 -5.30
N LEU A 132 11.83 15.32 -4.37
CA LEU A 132 11.52 15.11 -2.95
C LEU A 132 10.69 16.27 -2.40
N GLY A 133 11.09 17.51 -2.66
CA GLY A 133 10.30 18.69 -2.28
C GLY A 133 8.90 18.68 -2.87
N ALA A 134 8.78 18.34 -4.16
CA ALA A 134 7.48 18.22 -4.83
C ALA A 134 6.58 17.14 -4.20
N MET A 135 7.12 15.98 -3.83
CA MET A 135 6.36 14.93 -3.15
C MET A 135 5.90 15.34 -1.76
N ILE A 136 6.75 16.03 -0.99
CA ILE A 136 6.38 16.54 0.34
C ILE A 136 5.20 17.52 0.20
N VAL A 137 5.32 18.51 -0.68
CA VAL A 137 4.28 19.53 -0.92
C VAL A 137 2.97 18.90 -1.43
N MET A 138 3.06 17.87 -2.27
CA MET A 138 1.89 17.11 -2.72
C MET A 138 1.11 16.54 -1.52
N TYR A 139 1.79 15.94 -0.54
CA TYR A 139 1.13 15.43 0.67
C TYR A 139 0.66 16.55 1.62
N GLU A 140 1.37 17.67 1.72
CA GLU A 140 0.89 18.85 2.47
C GLU A 140 -0.43 19.38 1.91
N HIS A 141 -0.55 19.48 0.58
CA HIS A 141 -1.78 19.90 -0.07
C HIS A 141 -2.90 18.85 0.00
N LYS A 142 -2.57 17.55 -0.01
CA LYS A 142 -3.53 16.48 0.32
C LYS A 142 -4.11 16.70 1.72
N ILE A 143 -3.25 16.88 2.72
CA ILE A 143 -3.64 17.08 4.13
C ILE A 143 -4.52 18.32 4.27
N PHE A 144 -4.10 19.44 3.66
CA PHE A 144 -4.88 20.68 3.63
C PHE A 144 -6.26 20.48 3.01
N THR A 145 -6.32 19.85 1.83
CA THR A 145 -7.57 19.63 1.10
C THR A 145 -8.56 18.79 1.92
N GLN A 146 -8.08 17.71 2.55
CA GLN A 146 -8.90 16.91 3.45
C GLN A 146 -9.44 17.72 4.64
N GLY A 147 -8.59 18.52 5.28
CA GLY A 147 -8.99 19.36 6.41
C GLY A 147 -10.06 20.40 6.04
N VAL A 148 -9.95 20.99 4.84
CA VAL A 148 -10.97 21.91 4.29
C VAL A 148 -12.29 21.18 4.03
N ILE A 149 -12.26 20.00 3.41
CA ILE A 149 -13.45 19.19 3.14
C ILE A 149 -14.17 18.79 4.43
N TRP A 150 -13.41 18.44 5.47
CA TRP A 150 -13.94 18.07 6.78
C TRP A 150 -14.29 19.27 7.68
N ASP A 151 -14.19 20.51 7.19
CA ASP A 151 -14.46 21.72 7.97
C ASP A 151 -13.69 21.76 9.31
N ILE A 152 -12.47 21.22 9.36
CA ILE A 152 -11.61 21.23 10.55
C ILE A 152 -10.47 22.23 10.37
N ASN A 153 -9.83 22.57 11.49
CA ASN A 153 -8.59 23.35 11.46
C ASN A 153 -7.36 22.43 11.50
N SER A 154 -6.70 22.29 10.35
CA SER A 154 -5.47 21.50 10.20
C SER A 154 -4.24 22.12 10.88
N TYR A 155 -4.34 23.38 11.36
CA TYR A 155 -3.22 24.17 11.89
C TYR A 155 -3.55 24.81 13.25
#